data_AF-A0A1G9C5F5-F1
#
_entry.id   AF-A0A1G9C5F5-F1
#
_cell.length_a   1.000
_cell.length_b   1.000
_cell.length_c   1.000
_cell.angle_alpha   90.00
_cell.angle_beta   90.00
_cell.angle_gamma   90.00
#
_symmetry.space_group_name_H-M   'P 1'
#
loop_
_entity.id
_entity.type
_entity.pdbx_description
1 polymer ?
#
loop_
_entity_poly.entity_id
_entity_poly.type
_entity_poly.pdbx_seq_one_letter_code
_entity_poly.pdbx_strand_id
1 'polypeptide(L)'
;MSHGSGAKRVPPAAAVLLAAVLAGLLTACDSGADAPGETPARRPAAAAPAPSSAPAGLLGTTEMNGFFQPMHYTAVDGDTWEGIAAHFRMTPEILRSFNESVSIAAGEVIDLRGVDVPQLGAGGSVTGQDGQGQLLYRASAGDTPAGIASRYGVPLHALRIANLNLLTGGEWIPPAGATVAIPNPPLD
;
A
#
# COMPACT_ATOMS: atom_id res chain seq x y z
N MET A 1 38.49 43.35 -14.83
CA MET A 1 38.47 44.03 -13.52
C MET A 1 37.04 44.34 -13.14
N SER A 2 36.64 44.00 -11.89
CA SER A 2 35.64 44.70 -11.04
C SER A 2 34.17 44.75 -11.51
N HIS A 3 33.11 44.56 -10.73
CA HIS A 3 32.74 43.96 -9.44
C HIS A 3 31.20 44.09 -9.41
N GLY A 4 30.44 43.18 -8.80
CA GLY A 4 28.98 43.38 -8.67
C GLY A 4 28.22 42.26 -7.95
N SER A 5 28.42 42.18 -6.63
CA SER A 5 27.65 41.33 -5.70
C SER A 5 26.25 41.90 -5.48
N GLY A 6 25.23 41.05 -5.42
CA GLY A 6 23.84 41.46 -5.20
C GLY A 6 22.96 40.30 -4.71
N ALA A 7 23.29 39.73 -3.56
CA ALA A 7 22.42 38.80 -2.86
C ALA A 7 21.12 39.50 -2.40
N LYS A 8 19.95 39.00 -2.79
CA LYS A 8 18.68 39.32 -2.13
C LYS A 8 18.15 38.09 -1.42
N ARG A 9 18.30 38.10 -0.09
CA ARG A 9 17.63 37.20 0.85
C ARG A 9 16.16 37.58 0.91
N VAL A 10 15.27 36.60 0.78
CA VAL A 10 13.82 36.76 1.02
C VAL A 10 13.51 36.13 2.38
N PRO A 11 12.79 36.83 3.29
CA PRO A 11 12.49 36.33 4.63
C PRO A 11 11.34 35.29 4.63
N PRO A 12 11.27 34.40 5.64
CA PRO A 12 10.18 33.44 5.80
C PRO A 12 8.93 34.11 6.40
N ALA A 13 7.78 33.95 5.74
CA ALA A 13 6.49 34.43 6.22
C ALA A 13 5.75 33.35 7.02
N ALA A 14 5.66 33.62 8.33
CA ALA A 14 4.55 33.42 9.26
C ALA A 14 3.69 32.14 9.20
N ALA A 15 3.79 31.38 10.29
CA ALA A 15 2.87 30.35 10.73
C ALA A 15 1.45 30.90 10.97
N VAL A 16 0.43 30.12 10.58
CA VAL A 16 -0.96 30.30 11.02
C VAL A 16 -1.31 29.12 11.91
N LEU A 17 -1.31 29.37 13.22
CA LEU A 17 -1.95 28.54 14.24
C LEU A 17 -3.41 28.98 14.33
N LEU A 18 -4.37 28.06 14.26
CA LEU A 18 -5.74 28.34 14.68
C LEU A 18 -6.22 27.32 15.71
N ALA A 19 -6.71 27.89 16.80
CA ALA A 19 -6.96 27.35 18.12
C ALA A 19 -7.99 26.21 18.20
N ALA A 20 -7.68 25.23 19.05
CA ALA A 20 -8.66 24.34 19.65
C ALA A 20 -9.37 25.07 20.80
N VAL A 21 -10.70 25.02 20.81
CA VAL A 21 -11.52 25.51 21.93
C VAL A 21 -11.81 24.32 22.85
N LEU A 22 -11.25 24.36 24.05
CA LEU A 22 -11.57 23.48 25.18
C LEU A 22 -12.22 24.33 26.29
N ALA A 23 -13.47 24.01 26.59
CA ALA A 23 -14.18 24.38 27.83
C ALA A 23 -15.37 23.41 27.94
N GLY A 24 -15.74 22.82 29.06
CA GLY A 24 -15.29 22.91 30.44
C GLY A 24 -16.07 21.86 31.25
N LEU A 25 -15.55 21.57 32.45
CA LEU A 25 -15.98 20.55 33.41
C LEU A 25 -17.45 20.64 33.83
N LEU A 26 -18.03 19.53 34.34
CA LEU A 26 -18.55 19.44 35.72
C LEU A 26 -19.02 18.02 36.08
N THR A 27 -18.47 17.56 37.19
CA THR A 27 -18.82 16.39 38.01
C THR A 27 -20.25 16.38 38.53
N ALA A 28 -20.89 15.22 38.53
CA ALA A 28 -21.84 14.82 39.58
C ALA A 28 -21.94 13.28 39.64
N CYS A 29 -21.58 12.70 40.79
CA CYS A 29 -22.13 11.42 41.24
C CYS A 29 -23.50 11.72 41.86
N ASP A 30 -24.54 10.95 41.56
CA ASP A 30 -25.51 10.55 42.58
C ASP A 30 -26.27 9.28 42.18
N SER A 31 -26.68 8.55 43.20
CA SER A 31 -27.23 7.20 43.16
C SER A 31 -28.77 7.20 43.06
N GLY A 32 -29.30 6.22 42.33
CA GLY A 32 -30.55 5.48 42.63
C GLY A 32 -31.87 6.25 42.81
N ALA A 33 -32.81 6.01 41.88
CA ALA A 33 -34.23 5.92 42.21
C ALA A 33 -34.97 4.99 41.23
N ASP A 34 -35.73 4.09 41.82
CA ASP A 34 -36.66 3.10 41.27
C ASP A 34 -37.93 3.78 40.70
N ALA A 35 -38.40 3.33 39.53
CA ALA A 35 -39.83 3.28 39.19
C ALA A 35 -40.05 2.42 37.92
N PRO A 36 -41.09 1.57 37.88
CA PRO A 36 -41.36 0.66 36.78
C PRO A 36 -42.36 1.24 35.77
N GLY A 37 -42.25 0.77 34.54
CA GLY A 37 -43.35 0.79 33.58
C GLY A 37 -43.21 1.81 32.47
N GLU A 38 -42.63 1.37 31.35
CA GLU A 38 -43.32 1.48 30.06
C GLU A 38 -42.61 0.58 29.05
N THR A 39 -43.38 -0.32 28.45
CA THR A 39 -42.97 -1.27 27.43
C THR A 39 -42.48 -0.54 26.18
N PRO A 40 -41.21 -0.64 25.76
CA PRO A 40 -40.80 -0.11 24.48
C PRO A 40 -41.17 -1.13 23.40
N ALA A 41 -42.03 -0.70 22.47
CA ALA A 41 -42.30 -1.40 21.23
C ALA A 41 -41.00 -1.87 20.57
N ARG A 42 -40.95 -3.18 20.27
CA ARG A 42 -39.85 -3.88 19.60
C ARG A 42 -39.58 -3.25 18.24
N ARG A 43 -38.62 -2.33 18.18
CA ARG A 43 -37.95 -1.93 16.94
C ARG A 43 -37.27 -3.19 16.38
N PRO A 44 -37.44 -3.56 15.10
CA PRO A 44 -36.63 -4.63 14.53
C PRO A 44 -35.18 -4.18 14.66
N ALA A 45 -34.38 -4.95 15.41
CA ALA A 45 -32.96 -4.78 15.44
C ALA A 45 -32.47 -4.93 13.99
N ALA A 46 -32.03 -3.82 13.39
CA ALA A 46 -31.20 -3.88 12.20
C ALA A 46 -30.07 -4.86 12.52
N ALA A 47 -29.96 -5.91 11.72
CA ALA A 47 -28.95 -6.94 11.89
C ALA A 47 -27.59 -6.25 12.06
N ALA A 48 -26.95 -6.51 13.20
CA ALA A 48 -25.56 -6.12 13.38
C ALA A 48 -24.75 -6.68 12.20
N PRO A 49 -23.79 -5.94 11.64
CA PRO A 49 -22.88 -6.50 10.65
C PRO A 49 -22.25 -7.75 11.25
N ALA A 50 -22.34 -8.87 10.54
CA ALA A 50 -21.78 -10.13 10.98
C ALA A 50 -20.30 -9.94 11.34
N PRO A 51 -19.78 -10.61 12.40
CA PRO A 51 -18.36 -10.55 12.70
C PRO A 51 -17.60 -11.06 11.47
N SER A 52 -16.69 -10.23 10.97
CA SER A 52 -15.71 -10.59 9.95
C SER A 52 -15.06 -11.90 10.38
N SER A 53 -15.46 -12.99 9.74
CA SER A 53 -14.88 -14.30 9.96
C SER A 53 -13.40 -14.21 9.62
N ALA A 54 -12.53 -14.54 10.57
CA ALA A 54 -11.12 -14.75 10.29
C ALA A 54 -11.00 -15.67 9.06
N PRO A 55 -10.16 -15.33 8.07
CA PRO A 55 -10.17 -16.03 6.80
C PRO A 55 -9.80 -17.50 7.02
N ALA A 56 -10.60 -18.40 6.46
CA ALA A 56 -10.13 -19.74 6.17
C ALA A 56 -8.81 -19.62 5.38
N GLY A 57 -7.82 -20.45 5.67
CA GLY A 57 -6.56 -20.43 4.92
C GLY A 57 -6.85 -20.60 3.43
N LEU A 58 -6.16 -19.82 2.59
CA LEU A 58 -6.22 -19.95 1.14
C LEU A 58 -5.86 -21.38 0.74
N LEU A 59 -6.63 -21.96 -0.17
CA LEU A 59 -6.44 -23.34 -0.66
C LEU A 59 -5.87 -23.40 -2.08
N GLY A 60 -5.72 -22.24 -2.73
CA GLY A 60 -5.13 -22.12 -4.05
C GLY A 60 -3.62 -22.35 -4.06
N THR A 61 -3.07 -22.44 -5.27
CA THR A 61 -1.64 -22.66 -5.48
C THR A 61 -0.90 -21.34 -5.56
N THR A 62 0.20 -21.22 -4.82
CA THR A 62 1.07 -20.05 -4.88
C THR A 62 2.34 -20.37 -5.64
N GLU A 63 2.60 -19.62 -6.69
CA GLU A 63 3.84 -19.69 -7.43
C GLU A 63 4.89 -18.79 -6.78
N MET A 64 6.06 -19.36 -6.54
CA MET A 64 7.19 -18.65 -5.93
C MET A 64 8.23 -18.30 -6.99
N ASN A 65 8.89 -17.16 -6.81
CA ASN A 65 10.06 -16.81 -7.60
C ASN A 65 11.33 -17.55 -7.14
N GLY A 66 12.43 -17.33 -7.86
CA GLY A 66 13.75 -17.89 -7.50
C GLY A 66 14.33 -17.43 -6.15
N PHE A 67 13.64 -16.54 -5.44
CA PHE A 67 13.97 -16.05 -4.10
C PHE A 67 12.93 -16.47 -3.04
N PHE A 68 12.07 -17.45 -3.36
CA PHE A 68 11.03 -17.98 -2.46
C PHE A 68 9.96 -16.97 -2.05
N GLN A 69 9.62 -16.04 -2.94
CA GLN A 69 8.57 -15.06 -2.72
C GLN A 69 7.37 -15.33 -3.61
N PRO A 70 6.15 -15.15 -3.09
CA PRO A 70 4.94 -15.39 -3.85
C PRO A 70 4.79 -14.33 -4.95
N MET A 71 4.64 -14.79 -6.20
CA MET A 71 4.42 -13.93 -7.37
C MET A 71 3.01 -14.03 -7.91
N HIS A 72 2.46 -15.25 -7.95
CA HIS A 72 1.11 -15.49 -8.41
C HIS A 72 0.39 -16.40 -7.42
N TYR A 73 -0.92 -16.20 -7.33
CA TYR A 73 -1.82 -17.09 -6.63
C TYR A 73 -2.97 -17.49 -7.54
N THR A 74 -3.14 -18.80 -7.76
CA THR A 74 -4.29 -19.32 -8.48
C THR A 74 -5.45 -19.44 -7.53
N ALA A 75 -6.46 -18.60 -7.71
CA ALA A 75 -7.63 -18.56 -6.86
C ALA A 75 -8.49 -19.82 -6.99
N VAL A 76 -9.20 -20.13 -5.92
CA VAL A 76 -10.18 -21.22 -5.85
C VAL A 76 -11.55 -20.69 -5.44
N ASP A 77 -12.57 -21.53 -5.59
CA ASP A 77 -13.93 -21.16 -5.20
C ASP A 77 -13.99 -20.72 -3.73
N GLY A 78 -14.53 -19.52 -3.51
CA GLY A 78 -14.68 -18.91 -2.19
C GLY A 78 -13.57 -17.93 -1.80
N ASP A 79 -12.53 -17.78 -2.61
CA ASP A 79 -11.54 -16.72 -2.40
C ASP A 79 -12.14 -15.32 -2.59
N THR A 80 -11.59 -14.36 -1.84
CA THR A 80 -11.99 -12.94 -1.87
C THR A 80 -10.76 -12.06 -1.94
N TRP A 81 -10.91 -10.84 -2.47
CA TRP A 81 -9.80 -9.88 -2.54
C TRP A 81 -9.25 -9.58 -1.15
N GLU A 82 -10.15 -9.47 -0.16
CA GLU A 82 -9.85 -9.29 1.25
C GLU A 82 -9.08 -10.47 1.83
N GLY A 83 -9.52 -11.70 1.57
CA GLY A 83 -8.87 -12.91 2.07
C GLY A 83 -7.48 -13.10 1.49
N ILE A 84 -7.33 -12.93 0.17
CA ILE A 84 -6.06 -13.06 -0.53
C ILE A 84 -5.09 -11.96 -0.06
N ALA A 85 -5.54 -10.71 -0.05
CA ALA A 85 -4.71 -9.59 0.39
C ALA A 85 -4.26 -9.78 1.84
N ALA A 86 -5.15 -10.16 2.75
CA ALA A 86 -4.81 -10.41 4.15
C ALA A 86 -3.76 -11.52 4.30
N HIS A 87 -3.91 -12.62 3.55
CA HIS A 87 -2.98 -13.75 3.55
C HIS A 87 -1.57 -13.34 3.13
N PHE A 88 -1.47 -12.58 2.02
CA PHE A 88 -0.19 -12.08 1.50
C PHE A 88 0.25 -10.76 2.11
N ARG A 89 -0.43 -10.28 3.17
CA ARG A 89 -0.08 -9.07 3.93
C ARG A 89 -0.10 -7.79 3.05
N MET A 90 -1.10 -7.68 2.20
CA MET A 90 -1.41 -6.56 1.32
C MET A 90 -2.76 -5.94 1.68
N THR A 91 -3.06 -4.76 1.15
CA THR A 91 -4.44 -4.24 1.17
C THR A 91 -5.18 -4.66 -0.11
N PRO A 92 -6.51 -4.81 -0.07
CA PRO A 92 -7.29 -5.16 -1.26
C PRO A 92 -7.17 -4.11 -2.36
N GLU A 93 -6.95 -2.83 -2.03
CA GLU A 93 -6.77 -1.75 -3.00
C GLU A 93 -5.47 -1.91 -3.77
N ILE A 94 -4.38 -2.20 -3.05
CA ILE A 94 -3.07 -2.47 -3.66
C ILE A 94 -3.16 -3.73 -4.51
N LEU A 95 -3.73 -4.82 -3.97
CA LEU A 95 -3.89 -6.07 -4.71
C LEU A 95 -4.74 -5.87 -5.98
N ARG A 96 -5.88 -5.17 -5.89
CA ARG A 96 -6.71 -4.84 -7.07
C ARG A 96 -6.05 -3.87 -8.03
N SER A 97 -5.09 -3.06 -7.57
CA SER A 97 -4.34 -2.21 -8.51
C SER A 97 -3.58 -3.06 -9.54
N PHE A 98 -3.15 -4.27 -9.16
CA PHE A 98 -2.45 -5.21 -10.05
C PHE A 98 -3.36 -6.05 -10.92
N ASN A 99 -4.65 -6.13 -10.57
CA ASN A 99 -5.56 -7.11 -11.13
C ASN A 99 -6.81 -6.40 -11.63
N GLU A 100 -7.05 -6.43 -12.94
CA GLU A 100 -8.17 -5.69 -13.57
C GLU A 100 -9.55 -6.30 -13.26
N SER A 101 -9.60 -7.50 -12.69
CA SER A 101 -10.82 -8.23 -12.40
C SER A 101 -11.65 -7.59 -11.27
N VAL A 102 -12.94 -7.43 -11.51
CA VAL A 102 -13.89 -6.92 -10.51
C VAL A 102 -14.14 -7.95 -9.40
N SER A 103 -14.16 -9.23 -9.76
CA SER A 103 -14.43 -10.36 -8.87
C SER A 103 -13.44 -11.49 -9.15
N ILE A 104 -13.11 -12.26 -8.12
CA ILE A 104 -12.24 -13.42 -8.25
C ILE A 104 -13.04 -14.64 -8.69
N ALA A 105 -12.63 -15.29 -9.77
CA ALA A 105 -13.13 -16.58 -10.20
C ALA A 105 -12.17 -17.72 -9.84
N ALA A 106 -12.68 -18.93 -9.66
CA ALA A 106 -11.82 -20.10 -9.51
C ALA A 106 -10.96 -20.32 -10.77
N GLY A 107 -9.68 -20.64 -10.57
CA GLY A 107 -8.68 -20.75 -11.62
C GLY A 107 -8.09 -19.42 -12.07
N GLU A 108 -8.56 -18.29 -11.55
CA GLU A 108 -8.00 -16.98 -11.87
C GLU A 108 -6.60 -16.84 -11.28
N VAL A 109 -5.66 -16.33 -12.09
CA VAL A 109 -4.29 -16.06 -11.65
C VAL A 109 -4.22 -14.63 -11.12
N ILE A 110 -4.02 -14.52 -9.82
CA ILE A 110 -3.91 -13.25 -9.12
C ILE A 110 -2.43 -12.85 -9.05
N ASP A 111 -2.12 -11.67 -9.58
CA ASP A 111 -0.79 -11.05 -9.51
C ASP A 111 -0.56 -10.49 -8.09
N LEU A 112 0.47 -11.00 -7.43
CA LEU A 112 0.86 -10.65 -6.06
C LEU A 112 2.04 -9.68 -5.98
N ARG A 113 2.55 -9.18 -7.12
CA ARG A 113 3.66 -8.22 -7.13
C ARG A 113 3.27 -7.01 -6.28
N GLY A 114 4.12 -6.61 -5.32
CA GLY A 114 3.86 -5.43 -4.48
C GLY A 114 3.64 -5.67 -2.99
N VAL A 115 4.08 -6.80 -2.45
CA VAL A 115 4.01 -7.06 -1.00
C VAL A 115 4.74 -5.97 -0.21
N ASP A 116 4.07 -5.33 0.76
CA ASP A 116 4.60 -4.27 1.64
C ASP A 116 5.40 -4.85 2.83
N VAL A 117 6.12 -5.94 2.57
CA VAL A 117 7.11 -6.47 3.51
C VAL A 117 8.46 -5.95 3.04
N PRO A 118 9.16 -5.10 3.82
CA PRO A 118 10.49 -4.65 3.48
C PRO A 118 11.39 -5.84 3.18
N GLN A 119 11.83 -5.94 1.93
CA GLN A 119 12.81 -6.93 1.52
C GLN A 119 14.19 -6.30 1.59
N LEU A 120 15.21 -7.10 1.87
CA LEU A 120 16.59 -6.61 1.84
C LEU A 120 16.88 -6.01 0.45
N GLY A 121 17.19 -4.72 0.41
CA GLY A 121 17.40 -4.00 -0.84
C GLY A 121 16.13 -3.53 -1.58
N ALA A 122 14.95 -3.58 -0.96
CA ALA A 122 13.70 -2.98 -1.48
C ALA A 122 12.72 -2.62 -0.35
N GLY A 123 13.10 -1.68 0.50
CA GLY A 123 12.32 -1.12 1.60
C GLY A 123 11.52 0.15 1.28
N GLY A 124 11.50 0.61 0.03
CA GLY A 124 10.57 1.62 -0.48
C GLY A 124 9.11 1.14 -0.56
N SER A 125 8.23 2.00 -1.05
CA SER A 125 6.78 1.76 -1.11
C SER A 125 6.19 2.12 -2.47
N VAL A 126 5.13 1.43 -2.89
CA VAL A 126 4.37 1.81 -4.09
C VAL A 126 3.53 3.05 -3.79
N THR A 127 3.61 4.06 -4.65
CA THR A 127 2.86 5.33 -4.53
C THR A 127 1.69 5.42 -5.50
N GLY A 128 1.55 4.46 -6.41
CA GLY A 128 0.48 4.40 -7.42
C GLY A 128 0.97 3.74 -8.69
N GLN A 129 0.29 4.04 -9.80
CA GLN A 129 0.64 3.60 -11.14
C GLN A 129 0.67 4.77 -12.11
N ASP A 130 1.41 4.62 -13.21
CA ASP A 130 1.39 5.57 -14.31
C ASP A 130 0.21 5.33 -15.28
N GLY A 131 0.11 6.15 -16.32
CA GLY A 131 -0.96 6.05 -17.33
C GLY A 131 -0.90 4.79 -18.21
N GLN A 132 0.11 3.94 -18.02
CA GLN A 132 0.33 2.69 -18.75
C GLN A 132 0.27 1.47 -17.81
N GLY A 133 -0.17 1.66 -16.55
CA GLY A 133 -0.32 0.59 -15.56
C GLY A 133 1.00 0.15 -14.91
N GLN A 134 2.12 0.85 -15.14
CA GLN A 134 3.38 0.54 -14.47
C GLN A 134 3.35 1.06 -13.04
N LEU A 135 3.85 0.28 -12.08
CA LEU A 135 3.93 0.79 -10.70
C LEU A 135 4.95 1.90 -10.58
N LEU A 136 4.59 2.87 -9.77
CA LEU A 136 5.48 3.91 -9.31
C LEU A 136 5.96 3.55 -7.91
N TYR A 137 7.21 3.10 -7.82
CA TYR A 137 7.86 2.73 -6.57
C TYR A 137 8.72 3.89 -6.05
N ARG A 138 8.48 4.33 -4.82
CA ARG A 138 9.31 5.35 -4.18
C ARG A 138 10.42 4.69 -3.38
N ALA A 139 11.65 4.83 -3.85
CA ALA A 139 12.82 4.19 -3.25
C ALA A 139 13.12 4.71 -1.84
N SER A 140 13.59 3.82 -0.97
CA SER A 140 14.11 4.10 0.36
C SER A 140 15.63 4.01 0.39
N ALA A 141 16.25 4.57 1.44
CA ALA A 141 17.68 4.40 1.65
C ALA A 141 18.03 2.91 1.86
N GLY A 142 19.04 2.42 1.15
CA GLY A 142 19.45 1.01 1.19
C GLY A 142 18.78 0.13 0.14
N ASP A 143 17.89 0.69 -0.70
CA ASP A 143 17.37 -0.04 -1.85
C ASP A 143 18.45 -0.32 -2.89
N THR A 144 18.34 -1.47 -3.54
CA THR A 144 19.23 -1.91 -4.61
C THR A 144 18.38 -2.27 -5.83
N PRO A 145 18.92 -2.09 -7.05
CA PRO A 145 18.26 -2.55 -8.27
C PRO A 145 17.82 -4.01 -8.21
N ALA A 146 18.70 -4.87 -7.69
CA ALA A 146 18.46 -6.30 -7.61
C ALA A 146 17.34 -6.61 -6.62
N GLY A 147 17.34 -5.97 -5.44
CA GLY A 147 16.26 -6.12 -4.46
C GLY A 147 14.92 -5.67 -5.01
N ILE A 148 14.86 -4.52 -5.69
CA ILE A 148 13.62 -4.02 -6.31
C ILE A 148 13.16 -4.96 -7.42
N ALA A 149 14.08 -5.35 -8.32
CA ALA A 149 13.77 -6.28 -9.41
C ALA A 149 13.21 -7.61 -8.88
N SER A 150 13.83 -8.16 -7.84
CA SER A 150 13.38 -9.38 -7.18
C SER A 150 12.01 -9.22 -6.53
N ARG A 151 11.77 -8.13 -5.78
CA ARG A 151 10.50 -7.86 -5.09
C ARG A 151 9.31 -7.84 -6.05
N TYR A 152 9.54 -7.32 -7.26
CA TYR A 152 8.51 -7.20 -8.29
C TYR A 152 8.61 -8.25 -9.38
N GLY A 153 9.50 -9.24 -9.26
CA GLY A 153 9.62 -10.32 -10.23
C GLY A 153 9.94 -9.85 -11.65
N VAL A 154 10.62 -8.72 -11.81
CA VAL A 154 10.99 -8.17 -13.12
C VAL A 154 12.46 -8.43 -13.41
N PRO A 155 12.85 -8.65 -14.68
CA PRO A 155 14.27 -8.75 -15.01
C PRO A 155 15.01 -7.45 -14.67
N LEU A 156 16.18 -7.56 -14.02
CA LEU A 156 16.99 -6.38 -13.67
C LEU A 156 17.33 -5.50 -14.89
N HIS A 157 17.53 -6.09 -16.07
CA HIS A 157 17.76 -5.33 -17.29
C HIS A 157 16.51 -4.55 -17.73
N ALA A 158 15.31 -5.15 -17.62
CA ALA A 158 14.06 -4.48 -17.93
C ALA A 158 13.78 -3.33 -16.96
N LEU A 159 14.02 -3.55 -15.66
CA LEU A 159 13.93 -2.50 -14.64
C LEU A 159 14.86 -1.31 -14.96
N ARG A 160 16.11 -1.57 -15.37
CA ARG A 160 17.04 -0.49 -15.77
C ARG A 160 16.57 0.25 -17.03
N ILE A 161 16.09 -0.45 -18.04
CA ILE A 161 15.58 0.15 -19.28
C ILE A 161 14.36 1.04 -19.01
N ALA A 162 13.48 0.65 -18.08
CA ALA A 162 12.35 1.47 -17.68
C ALA A 162 12.76 2.76 -16.93
N ASN A 163 13.99 2.82 -16.40
CA ASN A 163 14.47 3.88 -15.51
C ASN A 163 15.76 4.53 -16.01
N LEU A 164 15.94 4.67 -17.33
CA LEU A 164 17.17 5.23 -17.93
C LEU A 164 17.53 6.62 -17.39
N ASN A 165 16.53 7.41 -17.03
CA ASN A 165 16.69 8.73 -16.42
C ASN A 165 17.38 8.72 -15.05
N LEU A 166 17.42 7.57 -14.37
CA LEU A 166 18.07 7.40 -13.07
C LEU A 166 19.49 6.82 -13.19
N LEU A 167 19.93 6.39 -14.38
CA LEU A 167 21.31 5.93 -14.56
C LEU A 167 22.27 7.11 -14.56
N THR A 168 23.02 7.23 -13.46
CA THR A 168 24.14 8.17 -13.33
C THR A 168 25.43 7.39 -13.07
N GLY A 169 26.33 7.35 -14.05
CA GLY A 169 27.62 6.67 -13.92
C GLY A 169 27.59 5.15 -14.15
N GLY A 170 28.54 4.44 -13.55
CA GLY A 170 28.82 3.01 -13.82
C GLY A 170 27.92 2.00 -13.10
N GLU A 171 27.24 2.38 -12.02
CA GLU A 171 26.29 1.54 -11.30
C GLU A 171 24.99 2.30 -11.08
N TRP A 172 23.86 1.68 -11.44
CA TRP A 172 22.54 2.25 -11.17
C TRP A 172 22.16 1.92 -9.73
N ILE A 173 21.99 2.92 -8.86
CA ILE A 173 21.39 2.75 -7.53
C ILE A 173 20.34 3.86 -7.39
N PRO A 174 19.06 3.55 -7.17
CA PRO A 174 18.03 4.58 -7.07
C PRO A 174 18.26 5.42 -5.80
N PRO A 175 18.35 6.76 -5.92
CA PRO A 175 18.44 7.62 -4.75
C PRO A 175 17.20 7.48 -3.86
N ALA A 176 17.37 7.64 -2.54
CA ALA A 176 16.22 7.67 -1.63
C ALA A 176 15.24 8.78 -2.04
N GLY A 177 13.96 8.42 -2.12
CA GLY A 177 12.88 9.28 -2.57
C GLY A 177 12.70 9.36 -4.09
N ALA A 178 13.59 8.74 -4.89
CA ALA A 178 13.40 8.64 -6.32
C ALA A 178 12.20 7.75 -6.67
N THR A 179 11.50 8.12 -7.74
CA THR A 179 10.43 7.29 -8.31
C THR A 179 11.04 6.34 -9.33
N VAL A 180 10.92 5.04 -9.08
CA VAL A 180 11.32 3.94 -9.96
C VAL A 180 10.05 3.39 -10.61
N ALA A 181 10.00 3.39 -11.94
CA ALA A 181 8.95 2.72 -12.69
C ALA A 181 9.22 1.21 -12.70
N ILE A 182 8.30 0.41 -12.15
CA ILE A 182 8.39 -1.05 -12.22
C ILE A 182 7.73 -1.49 -13.53
N PRO A 183 8.48 -2.08 -14.48
CA PRO A 183 7.89 -2.52 -15.72
C PRO A 183 6.88 -3.65 -15.49
N ASN A 184 5.92 -3.78 -16.41
CA ASN A 184 5.07 -4.96 -16.44
C ASN A 184 5.94 -6.19 -16.78
N PRO A 185 5.60 -7.37 -16.25
CA PRO A 185 6.33 -8.58 -16.59
C PRO A 185 6.07 -8.87 -18.08
N PRO A 186 6.95 -9.63 -18.74
CA PRO A 186 6.63 -10.17 -20.05
C PRO A 186 5.29 -10.91 -19.98
N LEU A 187 4.40 -10.65 -20.94
CA LEU A 187 3.25 -11.52 -21.18
C LEU A 187 3.81 -12.74 -21.91
N ASP A 188 3.86 -13.90 -21.23
CA ASP A 188 4.19 -15.18 -21.87
C ASP A 188 3.01 -15.71 -22.69
#